data_AF-A0A426QLW1-F1
#
_entry.id   AF-A0A426QLW1-F1
#
_cell.length_a   1.000
_cell.length_b   1.000
_cell.length_c   1.000
_cell.angle_alpha   90.00
_cell.angle_beta   90.00
_cell.angle_gamma   90.00
#
_symmetry.space_group_name_H-M   'P 1'
#
loop_
_entity.id
_entity.type
_entity.pdbx_description
1 polymer ?
#
loop_
_entity_poly.entity_id
_entity_poly.type
_entity_poly.pdbx_seq_one_letter_code
_entity_poly.pdbx_strand_id
1 'polypeptide(L)' 'MPEAVICFLESTDWESAVRNAVSLGGDSDTQACIAGGIAEAFHGPLPAALRAQVRGYLTDELWEVAERFHRRFLRTAD' A
#
# COMPACT_ATOMS: atom_id res chain seq x y z
N MET A 1 2.07 -11.31 10.81
CA MET A 1 3.39 -11.04 10.20
C MET A 1 4.04 -9.86 10.89
N PRO A 2 4.81 -10.08 11.97
CA PRO A 2 5.56 -9.01 12.64
C PRO A 2 6.51 -8.25 11.71
N GLU A 3 7.05 -8.92 10.70
CA GLU A 3 8.00 -8.39 9.73
C GLU A 3 7.42 -7.22 8.93
N ALA A 4 6.16 -7.31 8.50
CA ALA A 4 5.48 -6.24 7.78
C ALA A 4 5.35 -4.96 8.63
N VAL A 5 5.09 -5.12 9.94
CA VAL A 5 5.01 -4.00 10.87
C VAL A 5 6.38 -3.37 11.07
N ILE A 6 7.44 -4.18 11.17
CA ILE A 6 8.83 -3.68 11.24
C ILE A 6 9.21 -2.91 9.97
N CYS A 7 8.90 -3.44 8.78
CA CYS A 7 9.15 -2.74 7.52
C CYS A 7 8.47 -1.37 7.46
N PHE A 8 7.25 -1.26 7.99
CA PHE A 8 6.57 0.02 8.13
C PHE A 8 7.26 0.94 9.16
N LEU A 9 7.58 0.43 10.36
CA LEU A 9 8.21 1.24 11.41
C LEU A 9 9.58 1.81 11.01
N GLU A 10 10.31 1.08 10.16
CA GLU A 10 11.62 1.49 9.60
C GLU A 10 11.49 2.29 8.29
N SER A 11 10.26 2.59 7.82
CA SER A 11 10.04 3.32 6.57
C SER A 11 10.05 4.83 6.74
N THR A 12 10.51 5.55 5.71
CA THR A 12 10.47 7.02 5.65
C THR A 12 9.33 7.55 4.78
N ASP A 13 8.74 6.69 3.96
CA ASP A 13 7.62 6.97 3.07
C ASP A 13 6.92 5.65 2.68
N TRP A 14 5.85 5.74 1.88
CA TRP A 14 5.12 4.58 1.42
C TRP A 14 5.98 3.59 0.63
N GLU A 15 6.84 4.10 -0.27
CA GLU A 15 7.60 3.25 -1.19
C GLU A 15 8.72 2.49 -0.46
N SER A 16 9.40 3.12 0.50
CA SER A 16 10.39 2.48 1.35
C SER A 16 9.77 1.37 2.19
N ALA A 17 8.55 1.52 2.73
CA ALA A 17 7.86 0.46 3.45
C ALA A 17 7.65 -0.80 2.59
N VAL A 18 7.15 -0.61 1.36
CA VAL A 18 6.89 -1.69 0.41
C VAL A 18 8.20 -2.32 -0.08
N ARG A 19 9.22 -1.51 -0.40
CA ARG A 19 10.53 -2.00 -0.84
C ARG A 19 11.22 -2.81 0.25
N ASN A 20 11.15 -2.37 1.51
CA ASN A 20 11.68 -3.10 2.65
C ASN A 20 11.03 -4.49 2.76
N ALA A 21 9.70 -4.57 2.67
CA ALA A 21 8.97 -5.84 2.71
C ALA A 21 9.37 -6.77 1.55
N VAL A 22 9.47 -6.26 0.33
CA VAL A 22 9.91 -7.05 -0.84
C VAL A 22 11.36 -7.54 -0.67
N SER A 23 12.25 -6.71 -0.14
CA SER A 23 13.66 -7.05 0.06
C SER A 23 13.89 -8.14 1.11
N LEU A 24 12.95 -8.34 2.06
CA LEU A 24 13.01 -9.47 3.00
C LEU A 24 12.76 -10.83 2.33
N GLY A 25 12.09 -10.85 1.17
CA GLY A 25 11.73 -12.08 0.46
C GLY A 25 10.68 -12.92 1.21
N GLY A 26 10.61 -14.22 0.89
CA GLY A 26 9.60 -15.10 1.47
C GLY A 26 8.19 -14.79 0.98
N ASP A 27 7.23 -14.62 1.90
CA ASP A 27 5.84 -14.24 1.63
C ASP A 27 5.70 -12.72 1.41
N SER A 28 6.48 -12.24 0.43
CA SER A 28 6.70 -10.81 0.20
C SER A 28 5.43 -10.08 -0.23
N ASP A 29 4.51 -10.74 -0.93
CA ASP A 29 3.23 -10.17 -1.34
C ASP A 29 2.33 -9.91 -0.13
N THR A 30 2.23 -10.87 0.79
CA THR A 30 1.49 -10.67 2.04
C THR A 30 2.14 -9.60 2.90
N GLN A 31 3.47 -9.62 3.05
CA GLN A 31 4.20 -8.61 3.82
C GLN A 31 4.03 -7.20 3.26
N ALA A 32 4.21 -7.03 1.95
CA ALA A 32 4.09 -5.75 1.27
C ALA A 32 2.65 -5.22 1.29
N CYS A 33 1.65 -6.10 1.17
CA CYS A 33 0.24 -5.73 1.28
C CYS A 33 -0.08 -5.12 2.66
N ILE A 34 0.40 -5.75 3.74
CA ILE A 34 0.20 -5.26 5.11
C ILE A 34 1.00 -3.97 5.35
N ALA A 35 2.30 -3.97 5.04
CA ALA A 35 3.17 -2.82 5.27
C ALA A 35 2.71 -1.60 4.47
N GLY A 36 2.36 -1.78 3.19
CA GLY A 36 1.87 -0.73 2.29
C GLY A 36 0.53 -0.15 2.73
N GLY A 37 -0.41 -0.97 3.23
CA GLY A 37 -1.68 -0.47 3.76
C GLY A 37 -1.53 0.39 5.01
N ILE A 38 -0.62 0.02 5.92
CA ILE A 38 -0.31 0.84 7.10
C ILE A 38 0.42 2.13 6.67
N ALA A 39 1.39 1.99 5.77
CA ALA A 39 2.18 3.11 5.28
C ALA A 39 1.33 4.15 4.54
N GLU A 40 0.32 3.73 3.77
CA GLU A 40 -0.59 4.66 3.07
C GLU A 40 -1.41 5.49 4.07
N ALA A 41 -1.92 4.84 5.11
CA ALA A 41 -2.69 5.52 6.14
C ALA A 41 -1.85 6.51 6.96
N PHE A 42 -0.55 6.25 7.11
CA PHE A 42 0.35 7.06 7.93
C PHE A 42 1.11 8.14 7.14
N HIS A 43 1.78 7.75 6.05
CA HIS A 43 2.61 8.64 5.22
C HIS A 43 1.80 9.38 4.15
N GLY A 44 0.57 8.93 3.88
CA GLY A 44 -0.27 9.45 2.81
C GLY A 44 -0.22 8.59 1.54
N PRO A 45 -0.86 9.06 0.46
CA PRO A 45 -1.13 8.25 -0.71
C PRO A 45 0.16 7.79 -1.41
N LEU A 46 0.12 6.58 -1.98
CA LEU A 46 1.18 6.10 -2.87
C LEU A 46 1.33 7.00 -4.11
N PRO A 47 2.52 7.03 -4.75
CA PRO A 47 2.77 7.78 -5.98
C PRO A 47 1.75 7.49 -7.09
N ALA A 48 1.29 8.54 -7.78
CA ALA A 48 0.26 8.43 -8.83
C ALA A 48 0.64 7.47 -9.98
N ALA A 49 1.93 7.40 -10.33
CA ALA A 49 2.44 6.48 -11.34
C ALA A 49 2.25 5.02 -10.93
N LEU A 50 2.49 4.68 -9.65
CA LEU A 50 2.29 3.33 -9.13
C LEU A 50 0.80 2.98 -9.08
N ARG A 51 -0.05 3.92 -8.65
CA ARG A 51 -1.51 3.73 -8.68
C ARG A 51 -2.03 3.46 -10.10
N ALA A 52 -1.49 4.14 -11.11
CA ALA A 52 -1.83 3.90 -12.51
C ALA A 52 -1.41 2.50 -12.99
N GLN A 53 -0.25 2.01 -12.55
CA GLN A 53 0.19 0.63 -12.83
C GLN A 53 -0.73 -0.39 -12.14
N VAL A 54 -1.06 -0.18 -10.86
CA VAL A 54 -1.98 -1.06 -10.10
C VAL A 54 -3.35 -1.15 -10.76
N ARG A 55 -3.89 -0.03 -11.29
CA ARG A 55 -5.13 -0.04 -12.08
C ARG A 55 -5.06 -0.99 -13.27
N GLY A 56 -3.89 -1.12 -13.91
CA GLY A 56 -3.68 -2.05 -15.03
C GLY A 56 -3.62 -3.52 -14.63
N TYR A 57 -3.36 -3.83 -13.36
CA TYR A 57 -3.32 -5.21 -12.84
C TYR A 57 -4.65 -5.72 -12.30
N LEU A 58 -5.50 -4.81 -11.79
CA LEU A 58 -6.79 -5.17 -11.21
C LEU A 58 -7.88 -5.24 -12.28
N THR A 59 -8.80 -6.20 -12.11
CA THR A 59 -10.07 -6.19 -12.86
C THR A 59 -10.87 -4.95 -12.49
N ASP A 60 -11.82 -4.56 -13.35
CA ASP A 60 -12.68 -3.42 -13.09
C ASP A 60 -13.47 -3.54 -11.78
N GLU A 61 -13.95 -4.74 -11.47
CA GLU A 61 -14.66 -5.03 -10.23
C GLU A 61 -13.78 -4.83 -8.98
N LEU A 62 -12.56 -5.38 -8.97
CA LEU A 62 -11.64 -5.26 -7.84
C LEU A 62 -11.22 -3.81 -7.60
N TRP A 63 -10.95 -3.08 -8.68
CA TRP A 63 -10.65 -1.65 -8.59
C TRP A 63 -11.84 -0.85 -8.05
N GLU A 64 -13.05 -1.14 -8.51
CA GLU A 64 -14.24 -0.43 -8.03
C GLU A 64 -14.46 -0.66 -6.53
N VAL A 65 -14.24 -1.87 -6.02
CA VAL A 65 -14.28 -2.17 -4.58
C VAL A 65 -13.25 -1.32 -3.82
N ALA A 66 -12.01 -1.27 -4.30
CA ALA A 66 -10.96 -0.46 -3.69
C ALA A 66 -11.30 1.05 -3.72
N GLU A 67 -11.77 1.58 -4.84
CA GLU A 67 -12.17 2.99 -4.98
C GLU A 67 -13.35 3.35 -4.09
N ARG A 68 -14.34 2.46 -3.95
CA ARG A 68 -15.48 2.67 -3.05
C ARG A 68 -15.03 2.75 -1.60
N PHE A 69 -14.08 1.91 -1.20
CA PHE A 69 -13.46 1.98 0.12
C PHE A 69 -12.73 3.32 0.33
N HIS A 70 -11.86 3.69 -0.62
CA HIS A 70 -11.13 4.96 -0.57
C HIS A 70 -12.07 6.15 -0.46
N ARG A 71 -13.07 6.26 -1.33
CA ARG A 71 -14.05 7.35 -1.32
C ARG A 71 -14.83 7.46 0.00
N ARG A 72 -15.08 6.33 0.67
CA ARG A 72 -15.87 6.30 1.89
C ARG A 72 -15.06 6.64 3.14
N PHE A 73 -13.79 6.27 3.19
CA PHE A 73 -12.98 6.28 4.41
C PHE A 73 -11.72 7.14 4.31
N LEU A 74 -11.12 7.26 3.14
CA LEU A 74 -9.96 8.10 2.87
C LEU A 74 -10.46 9.46 2.36
N ARG A 75 -10.92 10.31 3.28
CA ARG A 75 -11.14 11.73 2.99
C ARG A 75 -9.79 12.45 3.07
N THR A 76 -9.31 12.99 1.96
CA THR A 76 -8.27 14.03 1.98
C THR A 76 -8.79 15.15 2.87
N ALA A 77 -8.02 15.54 3.89
CA ALA A 77 -8.28 16.79 4.58
C ALA A 77 -8.21 17.91 3.53
N ASP A 78 -9.26 18.73 3.46
CA ASP A 78 -9.31 19.96 2.67
C ASP A 78 -8.24 20.96 3.18
#